data_AF-A0A914HZN2-F1
#
_entry.id   AF-A0A914HZN2-F1
#
_cell.length_a   1.000
_cell.length_b   1.000
_cell.length_c   1.000
_cell.angle_alpha   90.00
_cell.angle_beta   90.00
_cell.angle_gamma   90.00
#
_symmetry.space_group_name_H-M   'P 1'
#
loop_
_entity.id
_entity.type
_entity.pdbx_description
1 polymer ?
#
loop_
_entity_poly.entity_id
_entity_poly.type
_entity_poly.pdbx_seq_one_letter_code
_entity_poly.pdbx_strand_id
1 'polypeptide(L)'
;MSDEDSELVQQRDISKKRRIFTIDEKLEVLDFIKSHSIKEATIVPGGCTKFVQAADVSWNAPFKAKIRQQYEDWMLHGEKTTTSSGNTRAAPMNIYLNWIYEAWESISKEKISKSFKTCGITNAFDGSEDGEIHCFKEDGPVPNGMIRLQQAREMAEFDILAEGIAGLFEEVDLEQDEENGFVSDGSVEL
;
A
#
# COMPACT_ATOMS: atom_id res chain seq x y z
N MET A 1 3.89 30.34 52.43
CA MET A 1 2.49 30.44 51.97
C MET A 1 2.31 31.86 51.47
N SER A 2 2.09 32.15 50.21
CA SER A 2 1.88 31.37 48.97
C SER A 2 1.25 32.42 48.08
N ASP A 3 1.86 32.79 46.94
CA ASP A 3 1.19 33.45 45.80
C ASP A 3 2.14 33.56 44.57
N GLU A 4 3.18 32.72 44.48
CA GLU A 4 4.05 32.63 43.29
C GLU A 4 3.63 31.50 42.32
N ASP A 5 2.56 30.76 42.62
CA ASP A 5 2.10 29.59 41.85
C ASP A 5 0.99 29.88 40.82
N SER A 6 0.87 31.12 40.29
CA SER A 6 -0.17 31.45 39.29
C SER A 6 0.34 31.80 37.88
N GLU A 7 1.64 31.71 37.61
CA GLU A 7 2.17 31.68 36.23
C GLU A 7 2.02 30.28 35.59
N LEU A 8 0.84 29.69 35.80
CA LEU A 8 0.25 28.65 34.99
C LEU A 8 -0.29 29.26 33.69
N VAL A 9 0.61 29.61 32.77
CA VAL A 9 0.32 29.43 31.36
C VAL A 9 1.56 28.80 30.75
N GLN A 10 1.64 27.48 30.92
CA GLN A 10 2.46 26.61 30.10
C GLN A 10 2.47 27.13 28.67
N GLN A 11 3.63 27.63 28.25
CA GLN A 11 3.97 27.82 26.86
C GLN A 11 3.66 26.51 26.14
N ARG A 12 2.52 26.47 25.45
CA ARG A 12 2.19 25.40 24.52
C ARG A 12 3.17 25.55 23.37
N ASP A 13 4.27 24.85 23.49
CA ASP A 13 5.15 24.54 22.38
C ASP A 13 4.33 23.69 21.40
N ILE A 14 3.72 24.35 20.41
CA ILE A 14 3.02 23.73 19.28
C ILE A 14 4.09 23.23 18.30
N SER A 15 4.97 22.37 18.80
CA SER A 15 5.71 21.46 17.93
C SER A 15 4.69 20.47 17.40
N LYS A 16 4.45 20.51 16.09
CA LYS A 16 3.59 19.58 15.34
C LYS A 16 4.12 18.15 15.49
N LYS A 17 3.95 17.53 16.66
CA LYS A 17 4.17 16.09 16.84
C LYS A 17 3.11 15.39 16.00
N ARG A 18 3.54 14.73 14.93
CA ARG A 18 2.71 13.73 14.25
C ARG A 18 2.24 12.76 15.35
N ARG A 19 0.94 12.73 15.65
CA ARG A 19 0.36 11.71 16.52
C ARG A 19 0.60 10.38 15.83
N ILE A 20 1.49 9.57 16.38
CA ILE A 20 1.68 8.19 15.95
C ILE A 20 0.54 7.41 16.59
N PHE A 21 -0.21 6.64 15.80
CA PHE A 21 -1.21 5.73 16.34
C PHE A 21 -0.56 4.82 17.39
N THR A 22 -1.22 4.64 18.52
CA THR A 22 -0.80 3.68 19.53
C THR A 22 -0.85 2.26 18.96
N ILE A 23 -0.21 1.31 19.65
CA ILE A 23 -0.28 -0.10 19.24
C ILE A 23 -1.74 -0.58 19.29
N ASP A 24 -2.49 -0.19 20.32
CA ASP A 24 -3.90 -0.56 20.49
C ASP A 24 -4.76 0.00 19.35
N GLU A 25 -4.59 1.27 18.99
CA GLU A 25 -5.31 1.88 17.85
C GLU A 25 -5.01 1.15 16.53
N LYS A 26 -3.77 0.67 16.33
CA LYS A 26 -3.43 -0.12 15.13
C LYS A 26 -4.07 -1.50 15.14
N LEU A 27 -4.14 -2.15 16.31
CA LEU A 27 -4.78 -3.46 16.46
C LEU A 27 -6.29 -3.38 16.21
N GLU A 28 -6.97 -2.35 16.74
CA GLU A 28 -8.38 -2.10 16.47
C GLU A 28 -8.68 -1.95 14.98
N VAL A 29 -7.82 -1.24 14.23
CA VAL A 29 -7.95 -1.11 12.78
C VAL A 29 -7.77 -2.45 12.08
N LEU A 30 -6.79 -3.26 12.50
CA LEU A 30 -6.56 -4.58 11.90
C LEU A 30 -7.74 -5.52 12.16
N ASP A 31 -8.31 -5.50 13.35
CA ASP A 31 -9.47 -6.32 13.71
C ASP A 31 -10.74 -5.85 12.98
N PHE A 32 -10.89 -4.54 12.78
CA PHE A 32 -11.91 -3.98 11.90
C PHE A 32 -11.77 -4.49 10.46
N ILE A 33 -10.56 -4.46 9.89
CA ILE A 33 -10.29 -4.95 8.52
C ILE A 33 -10.65 -6.43 8.39
N LYS A 34 -10.25 -7.25 9.36
CA LYS A 34 -10.56 -8.69 9.39
C LYS A 34 -12.06 -8.96 9.49
N SER A 35 -12.77 -8.21 10.34
CA SER A 35 -14.22 -8.38 10.55
C SER A 35 -15.07 -7.99 9.34
N HIS A 36 -14.56 -7.11 8.46
CA HIS A 36 -15.28 -6.63 7.27
C HIS A 36 -14.96 -7.40 5.99
N SER A 37 -14.32 -8.58 6.08
CA SER A 37 -14.00 -9.43 4.92
C SER A 37 -13.19 -8.71 3.83
N ILE A 38 -12.33 -7.75 4.20
CA ILE A 38 -11.32 -7.22 3.28
C ILE A 38 -10.29 -8.33 3.08
N LYS A 39 -10.42 -9.07 1.96
CA LYS A 39 -9.68 -10.31 1.69
C LYS A 39 -8.18 -10.08 1.42
N GLU A 40 -7.83 -8.89 0.94
CA GLU A 40 -6.48 -8.59 0.48
C GLU A 40 -6.02 -7.25 1.06
N ALA A 41 -5.27 -7.33 2.16
CA ALA A 41 -4.56 -6.21 2.74
C ALA A 41 -3.06 -6.54 2.72
N THR A 42 -2.24 -5.62 2.20
CA THR A 42 -0.78 -5.77 2.18
C THR A 42 -0.12 -4.75 3.08
N ILE A 43 0.96 -5.15 3.75
CA ILE A 43 1.77 -4.25 4.57
C ILE A 43 2.76 -3.54 3.66
N VAL A 44 2.65 -2.21 3.55
CA VAL A 44 3.62 -1.39 2.83
C VAL A 44 4.81 -1.09 3.74
N PRO A 45 6.04 -1.49 3.38
CA PRO A 45 7.22 -1.17 4.18
C PRO A 45 7.46 0.34 4.31
N GLY A 46 8.14 0.73 5.38
CA GLY A 46 8.52 2.12 5.60
C GLY A 46 9.33 2.70 4.43
N GLY A 47 8.94 3.87 3.93
CA GLY A 47 9.60 4.53 2.81
C GLY A 47 9.16 4.06 1.41
N CYS A 48 8.30 3.04 1.32
CA CYS A 48 7.79 2.52 0.05
C CYS A 48 6.51 3.19 -0.45
N THR A 49 5.85 4.01 0.38
CA THR A 49 4.65 4.79 0.04
C THR A 49 4.75 5.49 -1.32
N LYS A 50 5.88 6.15 -1.59
CA LYS A 50 6.14 6.88 -2.84
C LYS A 50 6.26 6.00 -4.09
N PHE A 51 6.26 4.68 -3.93
CA PHE A 51 6.34 3.72 -5.03
C PHE A 51 5.01 3.01 -5.24
N VAL A 52 4.36 2.56 -4.16
CA VAL A 52 3.23 1.63 -4.25
C VAL A 52 1.88 2.25 -3.85
N GLN A 53 1.84 3.44 -3.24
CA GLN A 53 0.55 4.07 -2.88
C GLN A 53 0.10 5.02 -3.98
N ALA A 54 -0.92 4.59 -4.72
CA ALA A 54 -1.50 5.28 -5.87
C ALA A 54 -1.81 6.76 -5.62
N ALA A 55 -2.32 7.08 -4.43
CA ALA A 55 -2.58 8.43 -3.98
C ALA A 55 -1.33 9.30 -3.98
N ASP A 56 -0.30 8.89 -3.23
CA ASP A 56 0.93 9.66 -3.08
C ASP A 56 1.73 9.75 -4.37
N VAL A 57 1.67 8.72 -5.21
CA VAL A 57 2.34 8.72 -6.51
C VAL A 57 1.69 9.70 -7.49
N SER A 58 0.36 9.72 -7.58
CA SER A 58 -0.30 10.32 -8.75
C SER A 58 -1.10 11.58 -8.49
N TRP A 59 -1.93 11.61 -7.46
CA TRP A 59 -2.98 12.63 -7.34
C TRP A 59 -2.98 13.43 -6.03
N ASN A 60 -2.30 12.96 -4.97
CA ASN A 60 -2.21 13.70 -3.71
C ASN A 60 -1.43 15.02 -3.86
N ALA A 61 -0.37 15.03 -4.67
CA ALA A 61 0.40 16.24 -4.96
C ALA A 61 -0.44 17.34 -5.66
N PRO A 62 -1.11 17.07 -6.81
CA PRO A 62 -1.96 18.08 -7.45
C PRO A 62 -3.17 18.46 -6.58
N PHE A 63 -3.76 17.52 -5.84
CA PHE A 63 -4.83 17.82 -4.88
C PHE A 63 -4.38 18.86 -3.83
N LYS A 64 -3.23 18.60 -3.17
CA LYS A 64 -2.64 19.54 -2.21
C LYS A 64 -2.24 20.87 -2.85
N ALA A 65 -1.75 20.85 -4.09
CA ALA A 65 -1.39 22.06 -4.83
C ALA A 65 -2.61 22.94 -5.10
N LYS A 66 -3.75 22.36 -5.47
CA LYS A 66 -5.00 23.09 -5.72
C LYS A 66 -5.56 23.73 -4.44
N ILE A 67 -5.50 23.03 -3.30
CA ILE A 67 -5.87 23.62 -2.00
C ILE A 67 -4.93 24.79 -1.66
N ARG A 68 -3.62 24.61 -1.87
CA ARG A 68 -2.63 25.67 -1.61
C ARG A 68 -2.90 26.91 -2.48
N GLN A 69 -3.16 26.73 -3.77
CA GLN A 69 -3.51 27.81 -4.68
C GLN A 69 -4.72 28.60 -4.19
N GLN A 70 -5.78 27.92 -3.74
CA GLN A 70 -6.99 28.58 -3.22
C GLN A 70 -6.73 29.32 -1.91
N TYR A 71 -5.88 28.75 -1.03
CA TYR A 71 -5.45 29.44 0.17
C TYR A 71 -4.66 30.70 -0.15
N GLU A 72 -3.73 30.65 -1.11
CA GLU A 72 -2.94 31.81 -1.55
C GLU A 72 -3.84 32.90 -2.15
N ASP A 73 -4.81 32.51 -2.97
CA ASP A 73 -5.79 33.43 -3.54
C ASP A 73 -6.65 34.11 -2.46
N TRP A 74 -7.16 33.33 -1.50
CA TRP A 74 -7.87 33.88 -0.34
C TRP A 74 -6.97 34.76 0.53
N MET A 75 -5.68 34.46 0.62
CA MET A 75 -4.70 35.31 1.30
C MET A 75 -4.38 36.61 0.54
N LEU A 76 -4.73 36.75 -0.73
CA LEU A 76 -4.55 38.00 -1.46
C LEU A 76 -5.87 38.79 -1.55
N HIS A 77 -6.98 38.11 -1.79
CA HIS A 77 -8.25 38.74 -2.17
C HIS A 77 -9.40 38.48 -1.19
N GLY A 78 -9.25 37.52 -0.27
CA GLY A 78 -10.31 37.13 0.64
C GLY A 78 -10.58 38.15 1.74
N GLU A 79 -11.83 38.22 2.20
CA GLU A 79 -12.18 38.96 3.41
C GLU A 79 -11.60 38.26 4.64
N LYS A 80 -10.88 39.01 5.47
CA LYS A 80 -10.17 38.46 6.63
C LYS A 80 -10.54 39.18 7.89
N THR A 81 -10.86 38.39 8.90
CA THR A 81 -10.99 38.85 10.27
C THR A 81 -9.68 38.68 11.02
N THR A 82 -9.41 39.57 11.97
CA THR A 82 -8.24 39.50 12.84
C THR A 82 -8.59 38.99 14.23
N THR A 83 -7.61 38.43 14.93
CA THR A 83 -7.69 38.16 16.37
C THR A 83 -7.58 39.48 17.15
N SER A 84 -7.93 39.48 18.43
CA SER A 84 -7.67 40.63 19.32
C SER A 84 -6.19 41.04 19.35
N SER A 85 -5.27 40.11 19.11
CA SER A 85 -3.82 40.34 19.01
C SER A 85 -3.35 40.85 17.64
N GLY A 86 -4.26 41.15 16.70
CA GLY A 86 -3.92 41.65 15.36
C GLY A 86 -3.54 40.59 14.30
N ASN A 87 -3.43 39.31 14.68
CA ASN A 87 -3.13 38.24 13.72
C ASN A 87 -4.31 37.94 12.79
N THR A 88 -4.05 37.64 11.52
CA THR A 88 -5.08 37.16 10.57
C THR A 88 -5.61 35.80 11.04
N ARG A 89 -6.94 35.65 11.13
CA ARG A 89 -7.58 34.37 11.46
C ARG A 89 -7.46 33.40 10.27
N ALA A 90 -7.50 32.10 10.55
CA ALA A 90 -7.61 31.09 9.51
C ALA A 90 -8.92 31.25 8.72
N ALA A 91 -8.93 30.77 7.47
CA ALA A 91 -10.15 30.71 6.68
C ALA A 91 -11.25 29.93 7.43
N PRO A 92 -12.50 30.40 7.40
CA PRO A 92 -13.59 29.70 8.07
C PRO A 92 -13.84 28.34 7.41
N MET A 93 -14.39 27.40 8.19
CA MET A 93 -14.50 25.99 7.79
C MET A 93 -15.26 25.80 6.47
N ASN A 94 -16.35 26.54 6.24
CA ASN A 94 -17.13 26.46 5.01
C ASN A 94 -16.31 26.83 3.76
N ILE A 95 -15.43 27.82 3.87
CA ILE A 95 -14.51 28.22 2.78
C ILE A 95 -13.47 27.12 2.56
N TYR A 96 -12.87 26.61 3.64
CA TYR A 96 -11.87 25.55 3.56
C TYR A 96 -12.43 24.24 2.98
N LEU A 97 -13.65 23.86 3.35
CA LEU A 97 -14.34 22.67 2.82
C LEU A 97 -14.65 22.83 1.33
N ASN A 98 -15.04 24.03 0.88
CA ASN A 98 -15.23 24.29 -0.54
C ASN A 98 -13.92 24.08 -1.32
N TRP A 99 -12.78 24.50 -0.76
CA TRP A 99 -11.48 24.27 -1.41
C TRP A 99 -11.13 22.80 -1.55
N ILE A 100 -11.43 21.99 -0.53
CA ILE A 100 -11.24 20.53 -0.57
C ILE A 100 -12.12 19.92 -1.66
N TYR A 101 -13.40 20.32 -1.72
CA TYR A 101 -14.35 19.85 -2.72
C TYR A 101 -13.86 20.18 -4.15
N GLU A 102 -13.53 21.43 -4.42
CA GLU A 102 -13.03 21.85 -5.74
C GLU A 102 -11.70 21.20 -6.10
N ALA A 103 -10.81 21.01 -5.12
CA ALA A 103 -9.55 20.30 -5.34
C ALA A 103 -9.79 18.83 -5.70
N TRP A 104 -10.76 18.18 -5.07
CA TRP A 104 -11.15 16.81 -5.39
C TRP A 104 -11.74 16.70 -6.80
N GLU A 105 -12.70 17.57 -7.14
CA GLU A 105 -13.34 17.61 -8.46
C GLU A 105 -12.35 17.91 -9.59
N SER A 106 -11.23 18.59 -9.29
CA SER A 106 -10.17 18.84 -10.28
C SER A 106 -9.34 17.60 -10.66
N ILE A 107 -9.43 16.51 -9.89
CA ILE A 107 -8.71 15.27 -10.16
C ILE A 107 -9.58 14.37 -11.05
N SER A 108 -9.11 14.08 -12.26
CA SER A 108 -9.87 13.21 -13.17
C SER A 108 -9.94 11.76 -12.68
N LYS A 109 -11.06 11.08 -12.99
CA LYS A 109 -11.23 9.66 -12.67
C LYS A 109 -10.16 8.80 -13.35
N GLU A 110 -9.80 9.14 -14.58
CA GLU A 110 -8.76 8.46 -15.35
C GLU A 110 -7.40 8.55 -14.65
N LYS A 111 -7.08 9.70 -14.05
CA LYS A 111 -5.84 9.88 -13.28
C LYS A 111 -5.83 8.99 -12.03
N ILE A 112 -6.97 8.84 -11.37
CA ILE A 112 -7.12 7.93 -10.23
C ILE A 112 -6.98 6.48 -10.70
N SER A 113 -7.74 6.04 -11.71
CA SER A 113 -7.67 4.67 -12.22
C SER A 113 -6.27 4.29 -12.71
N LYS A 114 -5.61 5.16 -13.51
CA LYS A 114 -4.25 4.93 -14.01
C LYS A 114 -3.22 4.85 -12.88
N SER A 115 -3.44 5.53 -11.76
CA SER A 115 -2.51 5.51 -10.63
C SER A 115 -2.31 4.12 -10.03
N PHE A 116 -3.35 3.27 -10.05
CA PHE A 116 -3.27 1.90 -9.55
C PHE A 116 -2.38 1.03 -10.44
N LYS A 117 -2.54 1.11 -11.78
CA LYS A 117 -1.65 0.45 -12.74
C LYS A 117 -0.22 0.97 -12.67
N THR A 118 -0.08 2.28 -12.52
CA THR A 118 1.24 2.91 -12.37
C THR A 118 1.98 2.38 -11.14
N CYS A 119 1.26 2.00 -10.09
CA CYS A 119 1.83 1.45 -8.85
C CYS A 119 1.95 -0.08 -8.83
N GLY A 120 1.65 -0.79 -9.93
CA GLY A 120 1.74 -2.25 -9.96
C GLY A 120 0.59 -2.97 -9.27
N ILE A 121 -0.54 -2.31 -8.98
CA ILE A 121 -1.62 -2.86 -8.14
C ILE A 121 -2.67 -3.61 -8.96
N THR A 122 -3.07 -3.04 -10.10
CA THR A 122 -4.16 -3.57 -10.94
C THR A 122 -3.65 -3.98 -12.32
N ASN A 123 -2.37 -4.33 -12.41
CA ASN A 123 -1.71 -4.72 -13.65
C ASN A 123 -2.06 -6.17 -13.99
N ALA A 124 -2.05 -6.50 -15.27
CA ALA A 124 -2.22 -7.87 -15.73
C ALA A 124 -1.12 -8.80 -15.18
N PHE A 125 -1.51 -10.01 -14.75
CA PHE A 125 -0.58 -11.02 -14.20
C PHE A 125 0.40 -11.56 -15.23
N ASP A 126 0.04 -11.53 -16.52
CA ASP A 126 0.88 -11.95 -17.65
C ASP A 126 2.03 -10.98 -17.95
N GLY A 127 2.11 -9.85 -17.23
CA GLY A 127 3.16 -8.86 -17.40
C GLY A 127 3.00 -7.93 -18.59
N SER A 128 1.92 -8.06 -19.36
CA SER A 128 1.66 -7.21 -20.52
C SER A 128 1.57 -5.71 -20.18
N GLU A 129 1.30 -5.38 -18.91
CA GLU A 129 1.16 -4.01 -18.40
C GLU A 129 2.31 -3.56 -17.48
N ASP A 130 3.39 -4.34 -17.32
CA ASP A 130 4.47 -4.00 -16.38
C ASP A 130 5.20 -2.72 -16.77
N GLY A 131 5.25 -2.40 -18.07
CA GLY A 131 5.83 -1.15 -18.57
C GLY A 131 5.15 0.11 -18.03
N GLU A 132 3.96 0.00 -17.45
CA GLU A 132 3.27 1.12 -16.79
C GLU A 132 3.83 1.44 -15.39
N ILE A 133 4.56 0.50 -14.77
CA ILE A 133 5.01 0.62 -13.38
C ILE A 133 6.09 1.70 -13.27
N HIS A 134 5.78 2.81 -12.60
CA HIS A 134 6.64 3.99 -12.62
C HIS A 134 8.01 3.76 -12.00
N CYS A 135 8.08 2.96 -10.94
CA CYS A 135 9.32 2.78 -10.21
C CYS A 135 10.33 1.91 -10.96
N PHE A 136 9.88 1.15 -11.97
CA PHE A 136 10.69 0.22 -12.77
C PHE A 136 11.07 0.74 -14.16
N LYS A 137 10.69 1.97 -14.49
CA LYS A 137 11.14 2.65 -15.72
C LYS A 137 12.68 2.77 -15.75
N GLU A 138 13.25 2.94 -16.94
CA GLU A 138 14.71 3.03 -17.14
C GLU A 138 15.35 4.15 -16.32
N ASP A 139 14.68 5.31 -16.22
CA ASP A 139 15.07 6.46 -15.40
C ASP A 139 14.46 6.44 -13.99
N GLY A 140 13.86 5.31 -13.62
CA GLY A 140 13.10 5.13 -12.40
C GLY A 140 13.98 4.97 -11.14
N PRO A 141 13.39 5.15 -9.95
CA PRO A 141 14.07 5.04 -8.66
C PRO A 141 14.51 3.61 -8.29
N VAL A 142 14.06 2.58 -9.02
CA VAL A 142 14.43 1.18 -8.74
C VAL A 142 15.19 0.61 -9.96
N PRO A 143 16.54 0.69 -9.96
CA PRO A 143 17.35 0.17 -11.04
C PRO A 143 17.13 -1.33 -11.22
N ASN A 144 17.02 -1.81 -12.46
CA ASN A 144 16.75 -3.22 -12.79
C ASN A 144 15.46 -3.78 -12.17
N GLY A 145 14.51 -2.91 -11.78
CA GLY A 145 13.25 -3.35 -11.18
C GLY A 145 12.46 -4.30 -12.09
N MET A 146 12.39 -3.99 -13.38
CA MET A 146 11.72 -4.82 -14.37
C MET A 146 12.34 -6.23 -14.49
N ILE A 147 13.67 -6.30 -14.55
CA ILE A 147 14.40 -7.57 -14.64
C ILE A 147 14.11 -8.44 -13.41
N ARG A 148 14.13 -7.84 -12.21
CA ARG A 148 13.82 -8.57 -10.97
C ARG A 148 12.38 -9.06 -10.92
N LEU A 149 11.42 -8.28 -11.43
CA LEU A 149 10.02 -8.69 -11.51
C LEU A 149 9.85 -9.90 -12.43
N GLN A 150 10.46 -9.87 -13.62
CA GLN A 150 10.42 -10.98 -14.58
C GLN A 150 11.03 -12.25 -13.98
N GLN A 151 12.22 -12.15 -13.38
CA GLN A 151 12.86 -13.28 -12.69
C GLN A 151 11.98 -13.86 -11.58
N ALA A 152 11.35 -13.00 -10.77
CA ALA A 152 10.47 -13.46 -9.69
C ALA A 152 9.23 -14.21 -10.22
N ARG A 153 8.69 -13.82 -11.38
CA ARG A 153 7.58 -14.54 -12.02
C ARG A 153 8.02 -15.87 -12.59
N GLU A 154 9.14 -15.92 -13.30
CA GLU A 154 9.70 -17.19 -13.82
C GLU A 154 9.97 -18.18 -12.68
N MET A 155 10.51 -17.70 -11.56
CA MET A 155 10.68 -18.51 -10.35
C MET A 155 9.36 -19.00 -9.78
N ALA A 156 8.34 -18.14 -9.68
CA ALA A 156 7.02 -18.53 -9.18
C ALA A 156 6.32 -19.55 -10.11
N GLU A 157 6.44 -19.41 -11.43
CA GLU A 157 5.92 -20.39 -12.39
C GLU A 157 6.62 -21.75 -12.23
N PHE A 158 7.94 -21.75 -12.01
CA PHE A 158 8.69 -22.97 -11.74
C PHE A 158 8.26 -23.65 -10.43
N ASP A 159 8.06 -22.88 -9.36
CA ASP A 159 7.62 -23.42 -8.07
C ASP A 159 6.21 -24.04 -8.18
N ILE A 160 5.27 -23.38 -8.85
CA ILE A 160 3.92 -23.91 -9.08
C ILE A 160 3.99 -25.21 -9.89
N LEU A 161 4.83 -25.26 -10.93
CA LEU A 161 5.01 -26.47 -11.73
C LEU A 161 5.63 -27.60 -10.91
N ALA A 162 6.63 -27.30 -10.08
CA ALA A 162 7.29 -28.27 -9.22
C ALA A 162 6.31 -28.86 -8.18
N GLU A 163 5.48 -28.02 -7.55
CA GLU A 163 4.41 -28.46 -6.64
C GLU A 163 3.38 -29.34 -7.37
N GLY A 164 2.96 -28.93 -8.58
CA GLY A 164 2.03 -29.71 -9.38
C GLY A 164 2.58 -31.08 -9.79
N ILE A 165 3.87 -31.14 -10.15
CA ILE A 165 4.54 -32.40 -10.47
C ILE A 165 4.68 -33.27 -9.21
N ALA A 166 5.10 -32.70 -8.08
CA ALA A 166 5.23 -33.43 -6.82
C ALA A 166 3.90 -34.06 -6.38
N GLY A 167 2.79 -33.34 -6.51
CA GLY A 167 1.45 -33.88 -6.22
C GLY A 167 1.04 -35.04 -7.15
N LEU A 168 1.46 -35.02 -8.42
CA LEU A 168 1.21 -36.13 -9.35
C LEU A 168 2.02 -37.38 -9.01
N PHE A 169 3.21 -37.25 -8.43
CA PHE A 169 4.03 -38.39 -8.01
C PHE A 169 3.49 -39.07 -6.75
N GLU A 170 2.83 -38.33 -5.85
CA GLU A 170 2.16 -38.93 -4.67
C GLU A 170 0.89 -39.72 -5.02
N GLU A 171 0.21 -39.39 -6.13
CA GLU A 171 -0.97 -40.15 -6.60
C GLU A 171 -0.62 -41.46 -7.33
N VAL A 172 0.65 -41.67 -7.69
CA VAL A 172 1.14 -42.88 -8.37
C VAL A 172 1.97 -43.73 -7.40
N ASP A 173 1.37 -44.11 -6.26
CA ASP A 173 1.84 -45.26 -5.48
C ASP A 173 1.30 -46.52 -6.16
N LEU A 174 2.07 -47.05 -7.12
CA LEU A 174 1.77 -48.30 -7.79
C LEU A 174 1.77 -49.42 -6.74
N GLU A 175 0.61 -50.04 -6.54
CA GLU A 175 0.43 -51.25 -5.73
C GLU A 175 1.62 -52.20 -5.94
N GLN A 176 2.34 -52.49 -4.86
CA GLN A 176 3.48 -53.39 -4.85
C GLN A 176 3.09 -54.74 -5.43
N ASP A 177 3.78 -55.14 -6.51
CA ASP A 177 3.67 -56.46 -7.12
C ASP A 177 3.82 -57.55 -6.05
N GLU A 178 2.81 -58.42 -5.94
CA GLU A 178 2.87 -59.63 -5.12
C GLU A 178 4.09 -60.48 -5.55
N GLU A 179 5.02 -60.66 -4.62
CA GLU A 179 6.18 -61.53 -4.72
C GLU A 179 5.72 -62.99 -4.92
N ASN A 180 5.59 -63.42 -6.17
CA ASN A 180 5.37 -64.82 -6.51
C ASN A 180 6.64 -65.63 -6.16
N GLY A 181 6.67 -66.16 -4.95
CA GLY A 181 7.67 -67.10 -4.46
C GLY A 181 7.72 -68.36 -5.33
N PHE A 182 8.84 -68.53 -6.02
CA PHE A 182 9.18 -69.76 -6.74
C PHE A 182 9.48 -70.87 -5.73
N VAL A 183 8.54 -71.80 -5.55
CA VAL A 183 8.78 -73.03 -4.79
C VAL A 183 9.46 -74.03 -5.72
N SER A 184 10.78 -74.18 -5.58
CA SER A 184 11.54 -75.25 -6.24
C SER A 184 11.23 -76.57 -5.53
N ASP A 185 10.44 -77.43 -6.17
CA ASP A 185 10.37 -78.82 -5.75
C ASP A 185 11.73 -79.49 -6.01
N GLY A 186 12.16 -80.28 -5.03
CA GLY A 186 13.33 -81.15 -5.14
C GLY A 186 12.84 -82.58 -5.21
N SER A 187 13.08 -83.23 -6.35
CA SER A 187 13.02 -84.69 -6.45
C SER A 187 13.82 -85.18 -7.65
N VAL A 188 14.96 -85.82 -7.38
CA VAL A 188 15.47 -86.88 -8.26
C VAL A 188 16.04 -87.97 -7.36
N GLU A 189 15.27 -89.05 -7.16
CA GLU A 189 15.79 -90.36 -6.79
C GLU A 189 16.22 -91.09 -8.07
N LEU A 190 17.49 -91.46 -8.15
CA LEU A 190 18.02 -92.82 -8.41
C LEU A 190 19.55 -92.77 -8.60
#